data_AF-A0A962WT53-F1
#
_entry.id   AF-A0A962WT53-F1
#
_cell.length_a   1.000
_cell.length_b   1.000
_cell.length_c   1.000
_cell.angle_alpha   90.00
_cell.angle_beta   90.00
_cell.angle_gamma   90.00
#
_symmetry.space_group_name_H-M   'P 1'
#
loop_
_entity.id
_entity.type
_entity.pdbx_description
1 polymer ?
#
loop_
_entity_poly.entity_id
_entity_poly.type
_entity_poly.pdbx_seq_one_letter_code
_entity_poly.pdbx_strand_id
1 'polypeptide(L)'
;MNPLCKLLLPALLILLGACTQEQQNRISRLGVTWLEGDYRVTYADGSHVKSWEVRDGKVTSEPDKGYYFFWVIVDGKKRYVQTPIARSYIEEIAPR
;
A
#
# COMPACT_ATOMS: atom_id res chain seq x y z
N MET A 1 -18.77 12.32 35.04
CA MET A 1 -18.56 11.71 33.71
C MET A 1 -19.90 11.25 33.15
N ASN A 2 -20.40 11.91 32.12
CA ASN A 2 -21.72 11.63 31.54
C ASN A 2 -21.82 10.19 31.02
N PRO A 3 -22.90 9.45 31.33
CA PRO A 3 -23.08 8.06 30.88
C PRO A 3 -23.13 7.95 29.34
N LEU A 4 -23.56 9.00 28.65
CA LEU A 4 -23.50 9.13 27.19
C LEU A 4 -22.07 8.98 26.64
N CYS A 5 -21.08 9.54 27.32
CA CYS A 5 -19.68 9.53 26.89
C CYS A 5 -19.03 8.14 27.07
N LYS A 6 -19.54 7.33 28.02
CA LYS A 6 -19.06 5.96 28.26
C LYS A 6 -19.55 4.96 27.21
N LEU A 7 -20.69 5.23 26.56
CA LEU A 7 -21.26 4.39 25.49
C LEU A 7 -20.73 4.76 24.09
N LEU A 8 -20.29 6.00 23.90
CA LEU A 8 -19.72 6.49 22.64
C LEU A 8 -18.42 5.77 22.25
N LEU A 9 -17.55 5.48 23.22
CA LEU A 9 -16.26 4.83 22.99
C LEU A 9 -16.40 3.38 22.46
N PRO A 10 -17.20 2.48 23.08
CA PRO A 10 -17.42 1.14 22.54
C PRO A 10 -18.22 1.16 21.23
N ALA A 11 -19.17 2.08 21.05
CA ALA A 11 -19.89 2.23 19.79
C ALA A 11 -18.97 2.62 18.63
N LEU A 12 -18.00 3.51 18.87
CA LEU A 12 -16.99 3.90 17.89
C LEU A 12 -16.06 2.73 17.54
N LEU A 13 -15.66 1.92 18.51
CA LEU A 13 -14.82 0.73 18.28
C LEU A 13 -15.54 -0.34 17.45
N ILE A 14 -16.85 -0.53 17.66
CA ILE A 14 -17.66 -1.46 16.84
C ILE A 14 -17.77 -0.95 15.40
N LEU A 15 -17.94 0.36 15.20
CA LEU A 15 -17.97 0.98 13.87
C LEU A 15 -16.62 0.85 13.13
N LEU A 16 -15.50 0.91 13.84
CA LEU A 16 -14.18 0.71 13.25
C LEU A 16 -13.90 -0.76 12.88
N GLY A 17 -14.47 -1.71 13.62
CA GLY A 17 -14.36 -3.15 13.33
C GLY A 17 -15.29 -3.67 12.24
N ALA A 18 -16.31 -2.91 11.84
CA ALA A 18 -17.31 -3.31 10.84
C ALA A 18 -16.86 -3.12 9.37
N CYS A 19 -15.58 -2.79 9.14
CA CYS A 19 -15.03 -2.60 7.81
C CYS A 19 -14.88 -3.95 7.09
N THR A 20 -15.40 -4.10 5.88
CA THR A 20 -15.24 -5.35 5.10
C THR A 20 -13.76 -5.57 4.72
N GLN A 21 -13.38 -6.81 4.43
CA GLN A 21 -12.00 -7.11 3.99
C GLN A 21 -11.60 -6.28 2.76
N GLU A 22 -12.51 -6.09 1.80
CA GLU A 22 -12.31 -5.22 0.64
C GLU A 22 -12.05 -3.76 1.03
N GLN A 23 -12.77 -3.23 2.02
CA GLN A 23 -12.59 -1.87 2.49
C GLN A 23 -11.27 -1.72 3.27
N GLN A 24 -10.91 -2.67 4.12
CA GLN A 24 -9.62 -2.72 4.80
C GLN A 24 -8.46 -2.77 3.79
N ASN A 25 -8.58 -3.61 2.77
CA ASN A 25 -7.63 -3.70 1.67
C ASN A 25 -7.54 -2.39 0.88
N ARG A 26 -8.66 -1.69 0.68
CA ARG A 26 -8.69 -0.37 0.03
C ARG A 26 -7.94 0.69 0.87
N ILE A 27 -8.17 0.72 2.18
CA ILE A 27 -7.51 1.65 3.11
C ILE A 27 -6.00 1.40 3.17
N SER A 28 -5.58 0.13 3.28
CA SER A 28 -4.16 -0.25 3.26
C SER A 28 -3.45 0.27 2.00
N ARG A 29 -4.09 0.15 0.83
CA ARG A 29 -3.56 0.68 -0.44
C ARG A 29 -3.46 2.20 -0.50
N LEU A 30 -4.35 2.91 0.19
CA LEU A 30 -4.22 4.35 0.35
C LEU A 30 -2.97 4.68 1.18
N GLY A 31 -2.72 3.97 2.28
CA GLY A 31 -1.55 4.20 3.14
C GLY A 31 -0.22 4.16 2.39
N VAL A 32 -0.05 3.19 1.48
CA VAL A 32 1.15 3.08 0.63
C VAL A 32 1.31 4.30 -0.30
N THR A 33 0.20 4.90 -0.76
CA THR A 33 0.24 6.13 -1.55
C THR A 33 0.69 7.35 -0.74
N TRP A 34 0.59 7.38 0.59
CA TRP A 34 0.88 8.60 1.35
C TRP A 34 2.27 8.67 1.97
N LEU A 35 2.95 7.53 2.12
CA LEU A 35 4.24 7.47 2.81
C LEU A 35 5.38 7.40 1.79
N GLU A 36 6.30 8.36 1.89
CA GLU A 36 7.60 8.28 1.24
C GLU A 36 8.51 7.35 2.04
N GLY A 37 9.35 6.58 1.36
CA GLY A 37 10.24 5.63 2.01
C GLY A 37 10.98 4.73 1.04
N ASP A 38 11.61 3.72 1.63
CA ASP A 38 12.34 2.69 0.93
C ASP A 38 11.49 1.43 0.82
N TYR A 39 11.19 1.03 -0.41
CA TYR A 39 10.29 -0.09 -0.68
C TYR A 39 10.89 -1.06 -1.68
N ARG A 40 10.58 -2.35 -1.50
CA ARG A 40 10.68 -3.36 -2.54
C ARG A 40 9.28 -3.66 -3.06
N VAL A 41 9.08 -3.42 -4.35
CA VAL A 41 7.86 -3.82 -5.05
C VAL A 41 8.16 -5.09 -5.82
N THR A 42 7.37 -6.14 -5.61
CA THR A 42 7.52 -7.41 -6.32
C THR A 42 6.23 -7.75 -7.06
N TYR A 43 6.36 -8.00 -8.37
CA TYR A 43 5.35 -8.64 -9.19
C TYR A 43 5.66 -10.14 -9.29
N ALA A 44 4.64 -10.99 -9.09
CA ALA A 44 4.78 -12.44 -9.19
C ALA A 44 3.57 -13.06 -9.90
N ASP A 45 3.83 -13.82 -10.96
CA ASP A 45 2.86 -14.64 -11.67
C ASP A 45 3.48 -15.99 -12.08
N GLY A 46 3.17 -17.04 -11.31
CA GLY A 46 3.81 -18.35 -11.45
C GLY A 46 5.33 -18.26 -11.24
N SER A 47 6.10 -18.68 -12.24
CA SER A 47 7.57 -18.59 -12.23
C SER A 47 8.10 -17.22 -12.64
N HIS A 48 7.25 -16.31 -13.12
CA HIS A 48 7.67 -14.97 -13.51
C HIS A 48 7.65 -14.04 -12.29
N VAL A 49 8.83 -13.74 -11.76
CA VAL A 49 9.00 -12.84 -10.61
C VAL A 49 9.91 -11.69 -11.00
N LYS A 50 9.50 -10.47 -10.70
CA LYS A 50 10.31 -9.27 -10.89
C LYS A 50 10.15 -8.31 -9.74
N SER A 51 11.27 -7.82 -9.24
CA SER A 51 11.30 -6.87 -8.13
C SER A 51 12.02 -5.59 -8.50
N TRP A 52 11.61 -4.51 -7.86
CA TRP A 52 12.24 -3.20 -7.96
C TRP A 52 12.40 -2.59 -6.59
N GLU A 53 13.53 -1.91 -6.38
CA GLU A 53 13.74 -1.10 -5.19
C GLU A 53 13.43 0.36 -5.50
N VAL A 54 12.42 0.87 -4.82
CA VAL A 54 12.07 2.29 -4.78
C VAL A 54 12.80 2.87 -3.59
N ARG A 55 13.73 3.80 -3.82
CA ARG A 55 14.52 4.45 -2.78
C ARG A 55 14.17 5.92 -2.69
N ASP A 56 14.04 6.43 -1.47
CA ASP A 56 13.64 7.82 -1.18
C ASP A 56 12.44 8.25 -2.04
N GLY A 57 11.45 7.35 -2.14
CA GLY A 57 10.43 7.43 -3.16
C GLY A 57 9.07 7.01 -2.67
N LYS A 58 8.13 6.96 -3.61
CA LYS A 58 6.73 6.69 -3.32
C LYS A 58 6.16 5.69 -4.30
N VAL A 59 5.40 4.73 -3.76
CA VAL A 59 4.59 3.80 -4.54
C VAL A 59 3.14 4.27 -4.48
N THR A 60 2.54 4.58 -5.63
CA THR A 60 1.16 5.06 -5.68
C THR A 60 0.24 3.97 -6.17
N SER A 61 -0.91 3.80 -5.52
CA SER A 61 -1.99 2.93 -5.99
C SER A 61 -3.03 3.70 -6.79
N GLU A 62 -3.53 3.08 -7.86
CA GLU A 62 -4.73 3.49 -8.60
C GLU A 62 -5.73 2.33 -8.54
N PRO A 63 -6.49 2.19 -7.43
CA PRO A 63 -7.31 1.02 -7.17
C PRO A 63 -8.39 0.78 -8.22
N ASP A 64 -9.00 1.85 -8.73
CA ASP A 64 -10.09 1.77 -9.71
C ASP A 64 -9.59 1.26 -11.07
N LYS A 65 -8.29 1.40 -11.36
CA LYS A 65 -7.64 0.84 -12.56
C LYS A 65 -6.82 -0.42 -12.28
N GLY A 66 -6.68 -0.83 -11.02
CA GLY A 66 -6.08 -2.10 -10.65
C GLY A 66 -4.55 -2.17 -10.68
N TYR A 67 -3.83 -1.05 -10.60
CA TYR A 67 -2.35 -1.06 -10.63
C TYR A 67 -1.68 -0.17 -9.57
N TYR A 68 -0.45 -0.53 -9.22
CA TYR A 68 0.53 0.36 -8.58
C TYR A 68 1.38 1.02 -9.65
N PHE A 69 1.91 2.21 -9.35
CA PHE A 69 2.93 2.85 -10.17
C PHE A 69 3.96 3.62 -9.36
N PHE A 70 5.19 3.69 -9.88
CA PHE A 70 6.33 4.28 -9.18
C PHE A 70 7.48 4.55 -10.14
N TRP A 71 8.47 5.30 -9.66
CA TRP A 71 9.72 5.58 -10.36
C TRP A 71 10.87 4.83 -9.73
N VAL A 72 11.75 4.25 -10.55
CA VAL A 72 12.93 3.49 -10.11
C VAL A 72 14.16 3.91 -10.91
N ILE A 73 15.33 3.71 -10.33
CA ILE A 73 16.60 3.81 -11.05
C ILE A 73 17.04 2.40 -11.45
N VAL A 74 17.13 2.14 -12.75
CA VAL A 74 17.63 0.87 -13.30
C VAL A 74 18.74 1.22 -14.27
N ASP A 75 19.94 0.70 -14.03
CA ASP A 75 21.16 1.01 -14.80
C ASP A 75 21.45 2.51 -14.90
N GLY A 76 21.28 3.23 -13.79
CA GLY A 76 21.48 4.68 -13.71
C GLY A 76 20.40 5.52 -14.41
N LYS A 77 19.36 4.90 -14.98
CA LYS A 77 18.27 5.59 -15.68
C LYS A 77 16.97 5.52 -14.90
N LYS A 78 16.29 6.66 -14.81
CA LYS A 78 14.96 6.76 -14.22
C LYS A 78 13.94 6.07 -15.15
N ARG A 79 13.19 5.10 -14.62
CA ARG A 79 12.12 4.40 -15.34
C ARG A 79 10.81 4.49 -14.56
N TYR A 80 9.73 4.67 -15.30
CA TYR A 80 8.37 4.55 -14.78
C TYR A 80 7.93 3.09 -14.86
N VAL A 81 7.34 2.57 -13.79
CA VAL A 81 6.88 1.18 -13.70
C VAL A 81 5.42 1.16 -13.27
N GLN A 82 4.64 0.26 -13.87
CA GLN A 82 3.29 -0.09 -13.43
C GLN A 82 3.22 -1.59 -13.18
N THR A 83 2.58 -1.99 -12.09
CA THR A 83 2.35 -3.41 -11.78
C THR A 83 0.92 -3.65 -11.32
N PRO A 84 0.29 -4.78 -11.71
CA PRO A 84 -1.09 -5.08 -11.31
C PRO A 84 -1.17 -5.34 -9.81
N ILE A 85 -2.14 -4.71 -9.12
CA ILE A 85 -2.35 -4.84 -7.66
C ILE A 85 -2.56 -6.30 -7.28
N ALA A 86 -3.34 -7.05 -8.07
CA ALA A 86 -3.69 -8.44 -7.77
C ALA A 86 -2.49 -9.42 -7.78
N ARG A 87 -1.34 -9.01 -8.33
CA ARG A 87 -0.14 -9.85 -8.46
C ARG A 87 1.10 -9.18 -7.91
N SER A 88 0.92 -8.09 -7.16
CA SER A 88 2.03 -7.33 -6.60
C SER A 88 1.89 -7.17 -5.10
N TYR A 89 3.01 -7.25 -4.41
CA TYR A 89 3.12 -6.90 -3.01
C TYR A 89 4.28 -5.94 -2.79
N ILE A 90 4.21 -5.20 -1.68
CA ILE A 90 5.11 -4.10 -1.38
C ILE A 90 5.63 -4.33 0.03
N GLU A 91 6.94 -4.32 0.17
CA GLU A 91 7.65 -4.50 1.44
C GLU A 91 8.43 -3.22 1.74
N GLU A 92 8.35 -2.72 2.96
CA GLU A 92 9.31 -1.72 3.44
C GLU A 92 10.67 -2.40 3.63
N ILE A 93 11.74 -1.73 3.21
CA ILE A 93 13.10 -2.26 3.33
C ILE A 93 13.96 -1.31 4.17
N ALA A 94 14.97 -1.88 4.83
CA ALA A 94 15.86 -1.10 5.67
C ALA A 94 16.51 0.05 4.86
N PRO A 95 16.67 1.23 5.50
CA PRO A 95 17.47 2.30 4.93
C PRO A 95 18.91 1.82 4.75
N ARG A 96 19.58 2.33 3.72
CA ARG A 96 20.96 1.97 3.38
C ARG A 96 21.98 2.43 4.40
#